data_AF-A0A2M8LF34-F1
#
_entry.id   AF-A0A2M8LF34-F1
#
_cell.length_a   1.000
_cell.length_b   1.000
_cell.length_c   1.000
_cell.angle_alpha   90.00
_cell.angle_beta   90.00
_cell.angle_gamma   90.00
#
_symmetry.space_group_name_H-M   'P 1'
#
loop_
_entity.id
_entity.type
_entity.pdbx_description
1 polymer ?
#
loop_
_entity_poly.entity_id
_entity_poly.type
_entity_poly.pdbx_seq_one_letter_code
_entity_poly.pdbx_strand_id
1 'polypeptide(L)'
;MSERSMETSQTEAEPRSSEFVQNLQEFVAATRRDRNSKFPRRKKEELGNAIMAAAKNLEYAIQEIRQSNFPKKRRDNVSDELQGVLKRYSDTLDEGVDKAIAEKYLDVFLRSLDMAVAFLEGKEYRANRNDW
;
A
#
# COMPACT_ATOMS: atom_id res chain seq x y z
N MET A 1 -35.43 -39.89 -16.66
CA MET A 1 -35.66 -39.08 -15.44
C MET A 1 -34.31 -38.55 -14.98
N SER A 2 -34.04 -37.28 -15.34
CA SER A 2 -33.78 -36.14 -14.42
C SER A 2 -32.36 -36.17 -13.83
N GLU A 3 -31.42 -35.46 -14.46
CA GLU A 3 -31.03 -34.06 -14.17
C GLU A 3 -30.34 -33.89 -12.81
N ARG A 4 -29.05 -33.53 -12.83
CA ARG A 4 -28.60 -32.31 -12.15
C ARG A 4 -27.21 -31.84 -12.60
N SER A 5 -27.24 -30.65 -13.18
CA SER A 5 -26.14 -29.72 -13.43
C SER A 5 -25.33 -29.40 -12.18
N MET A 6 -24.07 -29.02 -12.39
CA MET A 6 -23.39 -27.82 -11.85
C MET A 6 -21.90 -27.99 -12.20
N GLU A 7 -21.42 -27.40 -13.30
CA GLU A 7 -20.83 -26.05 -13.29
C GLU A 7 -20.09 -25.73 -11.98
N THR A 8 -18.76 -25.78 -12.06
CA THR A 8 -17.92 -24.61 -11.82
C THR A 8 -16.52 -24.95 -12.27
N SER A 9 -16.23 -24.68 -13.55
CA SER A 9 -14.89 -24.24 -13.88
C SER A 9 -14.67 -22.99 -13.04
N GLN A 10 -13.99 -23.13 -11.91
CA GLN A 10 -13.37 -22.00 -11.26
C GLN A 10 -12.37 -21.50 -12.30
N THR A 11 -12.78 -20.50 -13.08
CA THR A 11 -11.86 -19.63 -13.79
C THR A 11 -10.96 -19.10 -12.69
N GLU A 12 -9.76 -19.67 -12.58
CA GLU A 12 -8.66 -19.06 -11.85
C GLU A 12 -8.57 -17.66 -12.44
N ALA A 13 -9.13 -16.68 -11.71
CA ALA A 13 -9.03 -15.29 -12.09
C ALA A 13 -7.54 -15.00 -12.15
N GLU A 14 -6.99 -14.91 -13.36
CA GLU A 14 -5.63 -14.45 -13.58
C GLU A 14 -5.43 -13.19 -12.73
N PRO A 15 -4.39 -13.13 -11.89
CA PRO A 15 -4.24 -12.05 -10.95
C PRO A 15 -3.91 -10.78 -11.72
N ARG A 16 -4.94 -9.95 -11.98
CA ARG A 16 -4.77 -8.53 -12.31
C ARG A 16 -3.87 -7.80 -11.30
N SER A 17 -3.73 -8.36 -10.08
CA SER A 17 -2.81 -7.89 -9.05
C SER A 17 -1.32 -8.14 -9.35
N SER A 18 -0.94 -9.01 -10.29
CA SER A 18 0.48 -9.39 -10.50
C SER A 18 1.37 -8.22 -10.89
N GLU A 19 1.04 -7.50 -11.97
CA GLU A 19 1.86 -6.38 -12.46
C GLU A 19 1.80 -5.18 -11.50
N PHE A 20 0.61 -4.88 -10.96
CA PHE A 20 0.45 -3.81 -9.98
C PHE A 20 1.28 -4.05 -8.72
N VAL A 21 1.21 -5.27 -8.15
CA VAL A 21 1.99 -5.65 -6.96
C VAL A 21 3.48 -5.58 -7.23
N GLN A 22 3.93 -6.04 -8.40
CA GLN A 22 5.34 -5.94 -8.78
C GLN A 22 5.80 -4.48 -8.88
N ASN A 23 5.04 -3.63 -9.56
CA ASN A 23 5.33 -2.19 -9.67
C ASN A 23 5.38 -1.52 -8.28
N LEU A 24 4.49 -1.92 -7.37
CA LEU A 24 4.45 -1.41 -6.01
C LEU A 24 5.67 -1.85 -5.19
N GLN A 25 6.07 -3.11 -5.30
CA GLN A 25 7.29 -3.65 -4.67
C GLN A 25 8.54 -2.94 -5.20
N GLU A 26 8.64 -2.75 -6.51
CA GLU A 26 9.74 -2.03 -7.16
C GLU A 26 9.81 -0.57 -6.67
N PHE A 27 8.66 0.11 -6.58
CA PHE A 27 8.58 1.46 -6.01
C PHE A 27 9.09 1.51 -4.56
N VAL A 28 8.63 0.60 -3.70
CA VAL A 28 9.06 0.56 -2.28
C VAL A 28 10.57 0.29 -2.19
N ALA A 29 11.08 -0.68 -2.95
CA ALA A 29 12.50 -1.02 -2.97
C ALA A 29 13.37 0.13 -3.48
N ALA A 30 12.96 0.79 -4.58
CA ALA A 30 13.66 1.93 -5.15
C ALA A 30 13.68 3.10 -4.17
N THR A 31 12.55 3.41 -3.53
CA THR A 31 12.44 4.51 -2.56
C THR A 31 13.31 4.26 -1.33
N ARG A 32 13.35 3.02 -0.81
CA ARG A 32 14.24 2.63 0.30
C ARG A 32 15.73 2.71 -0.07
N ARG A 33 16.09 2.27 -1.28
CA ARG A 33 17.47 2.37 -1.79
C ARG A 33 17.91 3.83 -1.91
N ASP A 34 17.04 4.68 -2.46
CA ASP A 34 17.33 6.11 -2.58
C ASP A 34 17.36 6.80 -1.21
N ARG A 35 16.55 6.31 -0.25
CA ARG A 35 16.64 6.70 1.17
C ARG A 35 18.01 6.42 1.75
N ASN A 36 18.46 5.18 1.71
CA ASN A 36 19.72 4.80 2.33
C ASN A 36 20.96 5.44 1.66
N SER A 37 20.83 5.92 0.42
CA SER A 37 21.96 6.50 -0.34
C SER A 37 21.96 8.04 -0.40
N LYS A 38 20.79 8.70 -0.40
CA LYS A 38 20.68 10.14 -0.70
C LYS A 38 19.85 10.96 0.29
N PHE A 39 19.04 10.36 1.17
CA PHE A 39 18.19 11.14 2.09
C PHE A 39 18.92 12.19 2.95
N PRO A 40 20.13 11.94 3.48
CA PRO A 40 20.85 12.96 4.23
C PRO A 40 21.05 14.25 3.43
N ARG A 41 21.11 14.15 2.10
CA ARG A 41 21.36 15.24 1.17
C ARG A 41 20.13 15.73 0.39
N ARG A 42 18.97 15.07 0.53
CA ARG A 42 17.75 15.46 -0.17
C ARG A 42 17.25 16.82 0.28
N LYS A 43 16.75 17.60 -0.69
CA LYS A 43 16.05 18.87 -0.44
C LYS A 43 14.61 18.60 0.02
N LYS A 44 14.00 19.57 0.72
CA LYS A 44 12.60 19.48 1.21
C LYS A 44 11.62 19.11 0.09
N GLU A 45 11.80 19.69 -1.09
CA GLU A 45 10.97 19.43 -2.28
C GLU A 45 11.06 17.97 -2.76
N GLU A 46 12.26 17.40 -2.85
CA GLU A 46 12.46 16.00 -3.26
C GLU A 46 11.85 15.01 -2.25
N LEU A 47 11.87 15.37 -0.96
CA LEU A 47 11.23 14.61 0.09
C LEU A 47 9.71 14.70 -0.02
N GLY A 48 9.15 15.89 -0.22
CA GLY A 48 7.72 16.09 -0.49
C GLY A 48 7.23 15.29 -1.69
N ASN A 49 7.98 15.31 -2.79
CA ASN A 49 7.66 14.53 -3.99
C ASN A 49 7.62 13.02 -3.73
N ALA A 50 8.56 12.49 -2.96
CA ALA A 50 8.58 11.07 -2.61
C ALA A 50 7.41 10.69 -1.71
N ILE A 51 7.01 11.56 -0.78
CA ILE A 51 5.86 11.31 0.09
C ILE A 51 4.57 11.35 -0.73
N MET A 52 4.39 12.35 -1.60
CA MET A 52 3.21 12.43 -2.49
C MET A 52 3.12 11.19 -3.40
N ALA A 53 4.26 10.72 -3.94
CA ALA A 53 4.30 9.50 -4.73
C ALA A 53 3.91 8.26 -3.90
N ALA A 54 4.38 8.15 -2.65
CA ALA A 54 4.04 7.05 -1.77
C ALA A 54 2.56 7.07 -1.35
N ALA A 55 2.02 8.26 -1.05
CA ALA A 55 0.61 8.46 -0.72
C ALA A 55 -0.30 8.07 -1.89
N LYS A 56 0.04 8.48 -3.11
CA LYS A 56 -0.70 8.12 -4.32
C LYS A 56 -0.68 6.61 -4.61
N ASN A 57 0.47 5.97 -4.43
CA ASN A 57 0.57 4.51 -4.54
C ASN A 57 -0.28 3.80 -3.47
N LEU A 58 -0.35 4.35 -2.25
CA LEU A 58 -1.18 3.80 -1.19
C LEU A 58 -2.67 3.93 -1.52
N GLU A 59 -3.09 5.06 -2.09
CA GLU A 59 -4.46 5.26 -2.57
C GLU A 59 -4.85 4.21 -3.63
N TYR A 60 -3.98 3.96 -4.62
CA TYR A 60 -4.20 2.91 -5.61
C TYR A 60 -4.25 1.52 -4.98
N ALA A 61 -3.35 1.23 -4.04
CA ALA A 61 -3.34 -0.07 -3.36
C ALA A 61 -4.62 -0.31 -2.54
N ILE A 62 -5.18 0.74 -1.91
CA ILE A 62 -6.47 0.68 -1.22
C ILE A 62 -7.60 0.35 -2.21
N GLN A 63 -7.61 0.99 -3.39
CA GLN A 63 -8.60 0.71 -4.43
C GLN A 63 -8.50 -0.73 -4.94
N GLU A 64 -7.29 -1.22 -5.22
CA GLU A 64 -7.04 -2.61 -5.61
C GLU A 64 -7.49 -3.60 -4.53
N ILE A 65 -7.19 -3.33 -3.26
CA ILE A 65 -7.67 -4.15 -2.13
C ILE A 65 -9.20 -4.21 -2.12
N ARG A 66 -9.90 -3.09 -2.32
CA ARG A 66 -11.37 -3.05 -2.35
C ARG A 66 -11.98 -3.78 -3.55
N GLN A 67 -11.25 -3.89 -4.66
CA GLN A 67 -11.69 -4.57 -5.88
C GLN A 67 -11.27 -6.05 -5.93
N SER A 68 -10.31 -6.47 -5.11
CA SER A 68 -9.80 -7.84 -5.06
C SER A 68 -10.87 -8.89 -4.69
N ASN A 69 -10.63 -10.16 -5.00
CA ASN A 69 -11.55 -11.26 -4.69
C ASN A 69 -11.47 -11.79 -3.24
N PHE A 70 -10.71 -11.11 -2.36
CA PHE A 70 -10.61 -11.51 -0.95
C PHE A 70 -11.95 -11.32 -0.20
N PRO A 71 -12.16 -12.01 0.94
CA PRO A 71 -13.39 -11.86 1.72
C PRO A 71 -13.66 -10.39 2.09
N LYS A 72 -14.90 -9.92 1.88
CA LYS A 72 -15.30 -8.51 2.09
C LYS A 72 -14.81 -7.93 3.42
N LYS A 73 -15.09 -8.61 4.54
CA LYS A 73 -14.65 -8.19 5.88
C LYS A 73 -13.13 -7.99 5.98
N ARG A 74 -12.35 -8.85 5.30
CA ARG A 74 -10.88 -8.78 5.29
C ARG A 74 -10.40 -7.58 4.46
N ARG A 75 -11.01 -7.33 3.30
CA ARG A 75 -10.72 -6.18 2.43
C ARG A 75 -11.06 -4.87 3.14
N ASP A 76 -12.25 -4.78 3.72
CA ASP A 76 -12.75 -3.56 4.38
C ASP A 76 -11.81 -3.18 5.54
N ASN A 77 -11.52 -4.11 6.45
CA ASN A 77 -10.60 -3.89 7.58
C ASN A 77 -9.23 -3.34 7.15
N VAL A 78 -8.60 -3.95 6.15
CA VAL A 78 -7.27 -3.52 5.68
C VAL A 78 -7.37 -2.19 4.93
N SER A 79 -8.38 -2.02 4.08
CA SER A 79 -8.57 -0.78 3.34
C SER A 79 -8.84 0.41 4.26
N ASP A 80 -9.58 0.20 5.37
CA ASP A 80 -9.89 1.24 6.35
C ASP A 80 -8.67 1.61 7.20
N GLU A 81 -7.86 0.61 7.59
CA GLU A 81 -6.58 0.85 8.28
C GLU A 81 -5.65 1.71 7.41
N LEU A 82 -5.44 1.30 6.15
CA LEU A 82 -4.60 2.04 5.20
C LEU A 82 -5.17 3.42 4.86
N GLN A 83 -6.49 3.56 4.74
CA GLN A 83 -7.16 4.85 4.54
C GLN A 83 -6.96 5.80 5.73
N GLY A 84 -6.96 5.26 6.95
CA GLY A 84 -6.68 6.01 8.17
C GLY A 84 -5.27 6.60 8.17
N VAL A 85 -4.29 5.84 7.69
CA VAL A 85 -2.91 6.30 7.48
C VAL A 85 -2.88 7.41 6.44
N LEU A 86 -3.46 7.17 5.26
CA LEU A 86 -3.48 8.13 4.17
C LEU A 86 -4.07 9.48 4.62
N LYS A 87 -5.19 9.47 5.37
CA LYS A 87 -5.80 10.70 5.88
C LYS A 87 -4.90 11.42 6.89
N ARG A 88 -4.38 10.70 7.88
CA ARG A 88 -3.58 11.30 8.98
C ARG A 88 -2.31 11.98 8.47
N TYR A 89 -1.66 11.39 7.47
CA TYR A 89 -0.35 11.84 7.01
C TYR A 89 -0.40 12.72 5.76
N SER A 90 -1.52 12.74 5.02
CA SER A 90 -1.72 13.70 3.94
C SER A 90 -2.08 15.09 4.46
N ASP A 91 -2.97 15.19 5.46
CA ASP A 91 -3.38 16.48 6.04
C ASP A 91 -2.18 17.25 6.64
N THR A 92 -1.19 16.50 7.15
CA THR A 92 -0.01 17.09 7.78
C THR A 92 1.04 17.58 6.77
N LEU A 93 1.05 17.10 5.53
CA LEU A 93 2.01 17.55 4.50
C LEU A 93 1.77 19.01 4.07
N ASP A 94 0.53 19.47 4.15
CA ASP A 94 0.14 20.83 3.78
C ASP A 94 0.63 21.88 4.79
N GLU A 95 0.97 21.49 6.03
CA GLU A 95 1.35 22.40 7.12
C GLU A 95 2.84 22.79 7.13
N GLY A 96 3.63 22.38 6.12
CA GLY A 96 5.03 22.81 6.00
C GLY A 96 5.99 22.05 6.90
N VAL A 97 5.76 20.75 7.07
CA VAL A 97 6.52 19.74 7.83
C VAL A 97 8.07 19.90 7.78
N ASP A 98 8.72 19.77 8.94
CA ASP A 98 10.19 19.66 9.05
C ASP A 98 10.71 18.38 8.37
N LYS A 99 11.97 18.42 7.89
CA LYS A 99 12.60 17.27 7.24
C LYS A 99 12.46 15.98 8.05
N ALA A 100 12.79 15.99 9.34
CA ALA A 100 12.77 14.77 10.15
C ALA A 100 11.36 14.16 10.30
N ILE A 101 10.33 15.01 10.31
CA ILE A 101 8.94 14.56 10.37
C ILE A 101 8.51 14.02 9.00
N ALA A 102 8.88 14.67 7.91
CA ALA A 102 8.61 14.22 6.56
C ALA A 102 9.31 12.86 6.26
N GLU A 103 10.51 12.63 6.79
CA GLU A 103 11.18 11.32 6.72
C GLU A 103 10.38 10.23 7.44
N LYS A 104 9.86 10.52 8.63
CA LYS A 104 8.99 9.60 9.37
C LYS A 104 7.71 9.29 8.61
N TYR A 105 7.12 10.29 7.95
CA TYR A 105 5.90 10.09 7.16
C TYR A 105 6.15 9.19 5.97
N LEU A 106 7.26 9.39 5.26
CA LEU A 106 7.62 8.49 4.18
C LEU A 106 7.79 7.05 4.69
N ASP A 107 8.46 6.86 5.83
CA ASP A 107 8.63 5.53 6.42
C ASP A 107 7.29 4.87 6.77
N VAL A 108 6.34 5.64 7.28
CA VAL A 108 4.97 5.17 7.52
C VAL A 108 4.31 4.73 6.21
N PHE A 109 4.33 5.57 5.17
CA PHE A 109 3.76 5.21 3.87
C PHE A 109 4.39 3.95 3.29
N LEU A 110 5.72 3.81 3.34
CA LEU A 110 6.41 2.63 2.83
C LEU A 110 6.04 1.35 3.59
N ARG A 111 5.80 1.42 4.91
CA ARG A 111 5.30 0.26 5.69
C ARG A 111 3.86 -0.08 5.32
N SER A 112 3.01 0.93 5.14
CA SER A 112 1.63 0.74 4.66
C SER A 112 1.57 0.12 3.27
N LEU A 113 2.52 0.46 2.39
CA LEU A 113 2.67 -0.18 1.09
C LEU A 113 3.10 -1.64 1.21
N ASP A 114 4.05 -1.98 2.10
CA ASP A 114 4.40 -3.38 2.37
C ASP A 114 3.19 -4.19 2.87
N MET A 115 2.36 -3.59 3.73
CA MET A 115 1.11 -4.20 4.20
C MET A 115 0.16 -4.48 3.04
N ALA A 116 -0.02 -3.50 2.14
CA ALA A 116 -0.89 -3.64 0.99
C ALA A 116 -0.39 -4.72 0.03
N VAL A 117 0.92 -4.75 -0.25
CA VAL A 117 1.58 -5.80 -1.04
C VAL A 117 1.34 -7.17 -0.43
N ALA A 118 1.64 -7.35 0.87
CA ALA A 118 1.45 -8.63 1.54
C ALA A 118 0.00 -9.11 1.46
N PHE A 119 -0.96 -8.19 1.62
CA PHE A 119 -2.37 -8.51 1.47
C PHE A 119 -2.73 -8.96 0.05
N LEU A 120 -2.30 -8.20 -0.97
CA LEU A 120 -2.60 -8.48 -2.38
C LEU A 120 -1.95 -9.77 -2.89
N GLU A 121 -0.82 -10.17 -2.29
CA GLU A 121 -0.18 -11.47 -2.50
C GLU A 121 -0.85 -12.61 -1.70
N GLY A 122 -1.89 -12.31 -0.92
CA GLY A 122 -2.58 -13.28 -0.07
C GLY A 122 -1.80 -13.72 1.18
N LYS A 123 -0.65 -13.10 1.46
CA LYS A 123 0.18 -13.40 2.64
C LYS A 123 -0.49 -12.87 3.91
N GLU A 124 -0.24 -13.52 5.04
CA GLU A 124 -0.68 -13.01 6.34
C GLU A 124 0.17 -11.79 6.71
N TYR A 125 -0.47 -10.63 6.79
CA TYR A 125 0.13 -9.46 7.41
C TYR A 125 -0.17 -9.49 8.91
N ARG A 126 0.87 -9.74 9.73
CA ARG A 126 0.80 -9.47 11.17
C ARG A 126 1.09 -7.99 11.38
N ALA A 127 0.05 -7.17 11.33
CA ALA A 127 0.14 -5.81 11.84
C ALA A 127 0.44 -5.91 13.34
N ASN A 128 1.70 -5.71 13.74
CA ASN A 128 1.98 -5.48 15.15
C ASN A 128 1.33 -4.13 15.50
N ARG A 129 0.21 -4.18 16.21
CA ARG A 129 -0.58 -3.00 16.62
C ARG A 129 0.22 -1.98 17.45
N ASN A 130 1.43 -2.34 17.90
CA ASN A 130 2.31 -1.54 18.74
C ASN A 130 3.44 -0.80 17.97
N ASP A 131 3.49 -0.91 16.63
CA ASP A 131 4.54 -0.24 15.83
C ASP A 131 4.11 1.14 15.27
N TRP A 132 3.00 1.70 15.78
CA TRP A 132 2.41 2.99 15.41
C TRP A 132 2.63 4.07 16.49
#